data_AF-A0A1Y2GPJ6-F1
#
_entry.id   AF-A0A1Y2GPJ6-F1
#
_cell.length_a   1.000
_cell.length_b   1.000
_cell.length_c   1.000
_cell.angle_alpha   90.00
_cell.angle_beta   90.00
_cell.angle_gamma   90.00
#
_symmetry.space_group_name_H-M   'P 1'
#
loop_
_entity.id
_entity.type
_entity.pdbx_description
1 polymer ?
#
loop_
_entity_poly.entity_id
_entity_poly.type
_entity_poly.pdbx_seq_one_letter_code
_entity_poly.pdbx_strand_id
1 'polypeptide(L)' 'MNEELKNKIHELDILTEELSSLRPNATVYAKKVPSSRVLFRENKTILTEIKRKELVEAKEALVAIPNQAHA' A
#
# COMPACT_ATOMS: atom_id res chain seq x y z
N MET A 1 5.28 -12.40 11.44
CA MET A 1 3.85 -12.24 11.11
C MET A 1 3.22 -10.94 11.62
N ASN A 2 3.12 -10.68 12.94
CA ASN A 2 2.48 -9.44 13.42
C ASN A 2 3.28 -8.17 13.04
N GLU A 3 4.61 -8.19 13.20
CA GLU A 3 5.49 -7.06 12.84
C GLU A 3 5.56 -6.81 11.32
N GLU A 4 5.54 -7.86 10.49
CA GLU A 4 5.50 -7.73 9.03
C GLU A 4 4.19 -7.08 8.55
N LEU A 5 3.07 -7.42 9.20
CA LEU A 5 1.77 -6.85 8.87
C LEU A 5 1.67 -5.38 9.30
N LYS A 6 2.18 -5.04 10.49
CA LYS A 6 2.28 -3.64 10.94
C LYS A 6 3.17 -2.80 10.03
N ASN A 7 4.33 -3.32 9.63
CA ASN A 7 5.21 -2.65 8.68
C ASN A 7 4.51 -2.43 7.35
N LYS A 8 3.80 -3.45 6.84
CA LYS A 8 3.04 -3.34 5.60
C LYS A 8 1.90 -2.32 5.69
N ILE A 9 1.19 -2.25 6.82
CA ILE A 9 0.17 -1.22 7.07
C ILE A 9 0.82 0.17 7.04
N HIS A 10 1.95 0.35 7.72
CA HIS A 10 2.65 1.63 7.76
C HIS A 10 3.13 2.07 6.39
N GLU A 11 3.75 1.17 5.60
CA GLU A 11 4.15 1.45 4.22
C GLU A 11 2.96 1.82 3.33
N LEU A 12 1.83 1.11 3.46
CA LEU A 12 0.62 1.42 2.70
C LEU A 12 0.02 2.76 3.11
N ASP A 13 0.05 3.11 4.40
CA ASP A 13 -0.43 4.39 4.93
C ASP A 13 0.37 5.55 4.31
N ILE A 14 1.71 5.49 4.38
CA ILE A 14 2.62 6.45 3.74
C ILE A 14 2.34 6.54 2.24
N LEU A 15 2.29 5.39 1.55
CA LEU A 15 2.08 5.37 0.10
C LEU A 15 0.75 6.01 -0.30
N THR A 16 -0.32 5.76 0.45
CA THR A 16 -1.63 6.38 0.16
C THR A 16 -1.64 7.89 0.44
N GLU A 17 -0.90 8.35 1.44
CA GLU A 17 -0.74 9.78 1.74
C GLU A 17 0.09 10.49 0.67
N GLU A 18 1.22 9.90 0.26
CA GLU A 18 2.06 10.41 -0.82
C GLU A 18 1.26 10.51 -2.13
N LEU A 19 0.55 9.43 -2.50
CA LEU A 19 -0.33 9.42 -3.67
C LEU A 19 -1.40 10.50 -3.57
N SER A 20 -2.04 10.66 -2.41
CA SER A 20 -3.09 11.67 -2.23
C SER A 20 -2.53 13.09 -2.37
N SER A 21 -1.32 13.34 -1.87
CA SER A 21 -0.60 14.61 -1.89
C SER A 21 -0.10 15.02 -3.28
N LEU A 22 0.05 14.08 -4.22
CA LEU A 22 0.43 14.40 -5.60
C LEU A 22 -0.62 15.26 -6.30
N ARG A 23 -0.19 16.02 -7.33
CA ARG A 23 -1.13 16.76 -8.19
C ARG A 23 -2.17 15.80 -8.84
N PRO A 24 -3.39 16.25 -9.16
CA PRO A 24 -4.43 15.41 -9.75
C PRO A 24 -3.98 14.66 -11.02
N ASN A 25 -3.19 15.32 -11.87
CA ASN A 25 -2.69 14.77 -13.14
C ASN A 25 -1.24 14.25 -13.05
N ALA A 26 -0.74 13.99 -11.84
CA ALA A 26 0.59 13.44 -11.67
C ALA A 26 0.70 12.07 -12.36
N THR A 27 1.81 11.88 -13.09
CA THR A 27 2.11 10.57 -13.68
C THR A 27 2.68 9.68 -12.59
N VAL A 28 2.07 8.51 -12.38
CA VAL A 28 2.49 7.55 -11.36
C VAL A 28 2.93 6.26 -12.02
N TYR A 29 3.98 5.67 -11.47
CA TYR A 29 4.53 4.40 -11.93
C TYR A 29 4.50 3.40 -10.76
N ALA A 30 3.69 2.34 -10.87
CA ALA A 30 3.53 1.40 -9.77
C ALA A 30 4.36 0.11 -9.93
N LYS A 31 4.80 -0.19 -11.15
CA LYS A 31 5.50 -1.45 -11.46
C LYS A 31 6.70 -1.18 -12.35
N LYS A 32 7.80 -1.89 -12.07
CA LYS A 32 8.97 -1.94 -12.93
C LYS A 32 8.98 -3.27 -13.68
N VAL A 33 9.35 -3.24 -14.96
CA VAL A 33 9.57 -4.46 -15.72
C VAL A 33 10.79 -5.20 -15.13
N PRO A 34 10.67 -6.50 -14.78
CA PRO A 34 11.81 -7.28 -14.31
C PRO A 34 12.98 -7.20 -15.30
N SER A 35 14.20 -7.03 -14.80
CA SER A 35 15.43 -6.93 -15.61
C SER A 35 15.47 -5.78 -16.64
N SER A 36 14.59 -4.79 -16.53
CA SER A 36 14.57 -3.61 -17.42
C SER A 36 14.45 -2.32 -16.62
N ARG A 37 14.81 -1.18 -17.25
CA ARG A 37 14.61 0.17 -16.68
C ARG A 37 13.20 0.72 -16.94
N VAL A 38 12.37 0.00 -17.69
CA VAL A 38 11.01 0.42 -18.04
C VAL A 38 10.08 0.34 -16.84
N LEU A 39 9.23 1.38 -16.70
CA LEU A 39 8.22 1.50 -15.67
C LEU A 39 6.81 1.53 -16.30
N PHE A 40 5.87 0.81 -15.70
CA PHE A 40 4.47 0.84 -16.10
C PHE A 40 3.77 2.04 -15.47
N ARG A 41 3.27 2.93 -16.33
CA ARG A 41 2.41 4.03 -15.93
C ARG A 41 1.06 3.48 -15.50
N GLU A 42 0.60 3.91 -14.33
CA GLU A 42 -0.72 3.58 -13.79
C GLU A 42 -1.56 4.84 -13.64
N ASN A 43 -2.88 4.67 -13.62
CA ASN A 43 -3.79 5.75 -13.27
C ASN A 43 -3.71 6.00 -11.76
N LYS A 44 -3.36 7.23 -11.38
CA LYS A 44 -3.23 7.66 -9.98
C LYS A 44 -4.45 7.33 -9.14
N THR A 45 -5.65 7.69 -9.63
CA THR A 45 -6.90 7.51 -8.88
C THR A 45 -7.16 6.03 -8.60
N ILE A 46 -7.08 5.22 -9.67
CA ILE A 46 -7.27 3.77 -9.57
C ILE A 46 -6.24 3.15 -8.62
N LEU A 47 -4.96 3.55 -8.73
CA LEU A 47 -3.91 3.05 -7.86
C LEU A 47 -4.14 3.44 -6.39
N THR A 48 -4.57 4.68 -6.14
CA THR A 48 -4.87 5.17 -4.79
C THR A 48 -6.02 4.37 -4.17
N GLU A 49 -7.08 4.08 -4.94
CA GLU A 49 -8.20 3.27 -4.48
C GLU A 49 -7.77 1.83 -4.17
N ILE A 50 -6.98 1.21 -5.05
CA ILE A 50 -6.43 -0.13 -4.83
C ILE A 50 -5.60 -0.17 -3.53
N LYS A 51 -4.69 0.80 -3.34
CA LYS A 51 -3.84 0.84 -2.14
C LYS A 51 -4.59 1.15 -0.86
N ARG A 52 -5.62 1.98 -0.91
CA ARG A 52 -6.53 2.18 0.23
C ARG A 52 -7.28 0.89 0.58
N LYS A 53 -7.73 0.14 -0.42
CA LYS A 53 -8.39 -1.15 -0.18
C LYS A 53 -7.43 -2.16 0.47
N GLU A 54 -6.21 -2.30 -0.06
CA GLU A 54 -5.17 -3.14 0.53
C GLU A 54 -4.85 -2.74 1.98
N LEU A 55 -4.83 -1.44 2.29
CA LEU A 55 -4.61 -0.92 3.63
C LEU A 55 -5.73 -1.32 4.60
N VAL A 56 -6.99 -1.22 4.16
CA VAL A 56 -8.15 -1.63 4.97
C VAL A 56 -8.09 -3.14 5.24
N GLU A 57 -7.88 -3.95 4.21
CA GLU A 57 -7.76 -5.42 4.34
C GLU A 57 -6.61 -5.80 5.30
N ALA A 58 -5.48 -5.10 5.23
CA ALA A 58 -4.35 -5.34 6.13
C ALA A 58 -4.67 -4.94 7.59
N LYS A 59 -5.36 -3.80 7.79
CA LYS A 59 -5.81 -3.36 9.13
C LYS A 59 -6.85 -4.33 9.71
N GLU A 60 -7.79 -4.80 8.91
CA GLU A 60 -8.76 -5.83 9.33
C GLU A 60 -8.08 -7.14 9.70
N ALA A 61 -7.12 -7.60 8.89
CA ALA A 61 -6.33 -8.78 9.19
C ALA A 61 -5.55 -8.63 10.50
N LEU A 62 -5.01 -7.45 10.80
CA LEU A 62 -4.30 -7.18 12.05
C LEU A 62 -5.24 -7.27 13.27
N VAL A 63 -6.46 -6.74 13.15
CA VAL A 63 -7.49 -6.82 14.20
C VAL A 63 -8.00 -8.26 14.37
N ALA A 64 -8.10 -9.03 13.29
CA ALA A 64 -8.55 -10.41 13.30
C ALA A 64 -7.51 -11.39 13.87
N ILE A 65 -6.23 -11.04 13.88
CA ILE A 65 -5.20 -11.81 14.59
C ILE A 65 -5.47 -11.63 16.09
N PRO A 66 -5.92 -12.66 16.82
CA PRO A 66 -6.08 -12.57 18.26
C PRO A 66 -4.71 -12.22 18.84
N ASN A 67 -4.66 -11.18 19.65
CA ASN A 67 -3.44 -10.79 20.35
C ASN A 67 -3.01 -11.97 21.24
N GLN A 68 -2.17 -12.86 20.73
CA GLN A 68 -1.44 -13.87 21.52
C GLN A 68 -0.36 -13.16 22.32
N ALA A 69 -0.78 -12.22 23.15
CA ALA A 69 0.02 -11.59 24.19
C ALA A 69 -0.49 -12.14 25.51
N HIS A 70 -0.26 -13.44 25.75
CA HIS A 70 -0.13 -14.06 27.07
C HIS A 70 0.45 -15.46 26.87
N ALA A 71 1.77 -15.57 27.01
CA ALA A 71 2.49 -16.75 27.45
C ALA A 71 3.44 -16.31 28.56
#